data_AF-F2E5D2-F1
#
_entry.id   AF-F2E5D2-F1
#
_cell.length_a   1.000
_cell.length_b   1.000
_cell.length_c   1.000
_cell.angle_alpha   90.00
_cell.angle_beta   90.00
_cell.angle_gamma   90.00
#
_symmetry.space_group_name_H-M   'P 1'
#
loop_
_entity.id
_entity.type
_entity.pdbx_description
1 polymer ?
#
loop_
_entity_poly.entity_id
_entity_poly.type
_entity_poly.pdbx_seq_one_letter_code
_entity_poly.pdbx_strand_id
1 'polypeptide(L)'
;MAGGGAAASALSSPWRALLQRALDANAHLKHSTFFQLATVGGGGRPANRTVVFRGFQEHCDKIQINTDARSNKVGEIKEWPLGEICWYFTDSWEQFRISGIIDVIDGSSPDPAKLQQREKAWFASSVKSRSQYLGPCPGLPVANDDHVKDVHLDPSAGPVDAYCLLTLDPEKVDYVNLKSNQRLMFTRTKEGDESSDWMAEKVSP
;
A
#
# COMPACT_ATOMS: atom_id res chain seq x y z
N MET A 1 2.66 -39.10 18.14
CA MET A 1 3.55 -38.12 18.79
C MET A 1 3.47 -36.86 17.94
N ALA A 2 2.45 -36.00 18.13
CA ALA A 2 2.54 -34.83 19.03
C ALA A 2 3.81 -34.02 18.72
N GLY A 3 3.80 -32.77 18.28
CA GLY A 3 2.80 -31.72 18.25
C GLY A 3 3.56 -30.45 17.87
N GLY A 4 2.88 -29.48 17.27
CA GLY A 4 3.49 -28.23 16.83
C GLY A 4 2.43 -27.34 16.22
N GLY A 5 1.40 -27.06 17.04
CA GLY A 5 0.26 -26.25 16.67
C GLY A 5 0.67 -24.89 16.12
N ALA A 6 -0.15 -24.41 15.20
CA ALA A 6 -0.11 -23.08 14.63
C ALA A 6 0.25 -22.04 15.70
N ALA A 7 1.38 -21.35 15.49
CA ALA A 7 1.61 -20.07 16.15
C ALA A 7 0.49 -19.16 15.67
N ALA A 8 -0.38 -18.76 16.59
CA ALA A 8 -1.45 -17.82 16.35
C ALA A 8 -0.85 -16.57 15.68
N SER A 9 -1.26 -16.32 14.43
CA SER A 9 -1.03 -15.06 13.75
C SER A 9 -1.46 -13.92 14.67
N ALA A 10 -0.56 -12.97 14.90
CA ALA A 10 -0.83 -11.72 15.59
C ALA A 10 -2.20 -11.15 15.16
N LEU A 11 -2.98 -10.68 16.14
CA LEU A 11 -4.36 -10.20 16.04
C LEU A 11 -4.58 -9.39 14.75
N SER A 12 -5.09 -10.04 13.69
CA SER A 12 -5.50 -9.35 12.48
C SER A 12 -6.71 -8.50 12.83
N SER A 13 -6.66 -7.20 12.56
CA SER A 13 -7.83 -6.34 12.67
C SER A 13 -9.02 -6.91 11.86
N PRO A 14 -10.27 -6.66 12.30
CA PRO A 14 -11.45 -7.30 11.70
C PRO A 14 -11.62 -6.96 10.21
N TRP A 15 -11.28 -5.74 9.79
CA TRP A 15 -11.32 -5.34 8.38
C TRP A 15 -10.21 -5.99 7.56
N ARG A 16 -9.03 -6.25 8.15
CA ARG A 16 -7.94 -6.94 7.46
C ARG A 16 -8.29 -8.39 7.16
N ALA A 17 -8.98 -9.07 8.07
CA ALA A 17 -9.51 -10.40 7.82
C ALA A 17 -10.56 -10.41 6.69
N LEU A 18 -11.39 -9.36 6.58
CA LEU A 18 -12.32 -9.17 5.45
C LEU A 18 -11.58 -8.95 4.14
N LEU A 19 -10.59 -8.06 4.13
CA LEU A 19 -9.78 -7.77 2.94
C LEU A 19 -9.02 -9.01 2.47
N GLN A 20 -8.48 -9.82 3.38
CA GLN A 20 -7.79 -11.07 3.03
C GLN A 20 -8.74 -12.04 2.33
N ARG A 21 -9.99 -12.20 2.81
CA ARG A 21 -10.98 -13.04 2.13
C ARG A 21 -11.33 -12.52 0.73
N ALA A 22 -11.44 -11.20 0.56
CA ALA A 22 -11.68 -10.60 -0.74
C ALA A 22 -10.51 -10.84 -1.71
N LEU A 23 -9.27 -10.67 -1.24
CA LEU A 23 -8.05 -11.01 -1.97
C LEU A 23 -8.03 -12.48 -2.40
N ASP A 24 -8.29 -13.41 -1.48
CA ASP A 24 -8.27 -14.85 -1.76
C ASP A 24 -9.34 -15.23 -2.79
N ALA A 25 -10.56 -14.72 -2.65
CA ALA A 25 -11.66 -14.95 -3.58
C ALA A 25 -11.36 -14.43 -5.00
N ASN A 26 -10.54 -13.39 -5.11
CA ASN A 26 -10.17 -12.75 -6.38
C ASN A 26 -8.70 -13.05 -6.79
N ALA A 27 -8.04 -14.04 -6.16
CA ALA A 27 -6.61 -14.29 -6.36
C ALA A 27 -6.24 -14.72 -7.80
N HIS A 28 -7.21 -15.27 -8.53
CA HIS A 28 -7.08 -15.64 -9.93
C HIS A 28 -7.03 -14.42 -10.88
N LEU A 29 -7.46 -13.24 -10.41
CA LEU A 29 -7.41 -11.98 -11.15
C LEU A 29 -6.13 -11.23 -10.79
N LYS A 30 -5.20 -11.06 -11.74
CA LYS A 30 -3.94 -10.34 -11.48
C LYS A 30 -4.14 -8.92 -10.93
N HIS A 31 -5.22 -8.26 -11.36
CA HIS A 31 -5.54 -6.90 -10.96
C HIS A 31 -6.22 -6.80 -9.59
N SER A 32 -6.53 -7.91 -8.92
CA SER A 32 -7.11 -7.88 -7.56
C SER A 32 -6.17 -7.26 -6.53
N THR A 33 -4.86 -7.21 -6.83
CA THR A 33 -3.85 -6.51 -6.02
C THR A 33 -3.68 -5.03 -6.37
N PHE A 34 -4.43 -4.52 -7.35
CA PHE A 34 -4.33 -3.13 -7.79
C PHE A 34 -5.44 -2.31 -7.13
N PHE A 35 -5.10 -1.10 -6.68
CA PHE A 35 -6.08 -0.19 -6.08
C PHE A 35 -5.78 1.26 -6.46
N GLN A 36 -6.78 2.13 -6.34
CA GLN A 36 -6.63 3.56 -6.56
C GLN A 36 -6.18 4.23 -5.28
N LEU A 37 -5.10 5.02 -5.34
CA LEU A 37 -4.64 5.84 -4.23
C LEU A 37 -4.97 7.30 -4.52
N ALA A 38 -5.83 7.91 -3.71
CA ALA A 38 -6.09 9.34 -3.73
C ALA A 38 -5.15 10.08 -2.76
N THR A 39 -4.62 11.21 -3.20
CA THR A 39 -3.80 12.15 -2.42
C THR A 39 -4.23 13.58 -2.73
N VAL A 40 -3.71 14.54 -1.96
CA VAL A 40 -3.98 15.97 -2.14
C VAL A 40 -2.73 16.65 -2.68
N GLY A 41 -2.81 17.22 -3.88
CA GLY A 41 -1.75 18.03 -4.46
C GLY A 41 -1.86 19.51 -4.14
N GLY A 42 -0.90 20.28 -4.65
CA GLY A 42 -0.75 21.71 -4.37
C GLY A 42 -2.04 22.50 -4.58
N GLY A 43 -2.35 23.38 -3.62
CA GLY A 43 -3.59 24.16 -3.62
C GLY A 43 -4.85 23.34 -3.33
N GLY A 44 -4.72 22.15 -2.71
CA GLY A 44 -5.84 21.31 -2.31
C GLY A 44 -6.47 20.49 -3.44
N ARG A 45 -5.81 20.38 -4.60
CA ARG A 45 -6.35 19.64 -5.75
C ARG A 45 -6.25 18.13 -5.54
N PRO A 46 -7.32 17.35 -5.76
CA PRO A 46 -7.23 15.90 -5.65
C PRO A 46 -6.39 15.32 -6.80
N ALA A 47 -5.61 14.30 -6.49
CA ALA A 47 -4.91 13.49 -7.48
C ALA A 47 -5.18 12.00 -7.20
N ASN A 48 -5.33 11.21 -8.25
CA ASN A 48 -5.65 9.79 -8.14
C ASN A 48 -4.88 8.97 -9.19
N ARG A 49 -4.50 7.75 -8.84
CA ARG A 49 -3.77 6.82 -9.69
C ARG A 49 -3.87 5.39 -9.17
N THR A 50 -3.72 4.42 -10.06
CA THR A 50 -3.58 3.02 -9.67
C THR A 50 -2.18 2.75 -9.13
N VAL A 51 -2.11 2.01 -8.02
CA VAL A 51 -0.88 1.45 -7.45
C VAL A 51 -1.10 -0.03 -7.11
N VAL A 52 -0.03 -0.71 -6.71
CA VAL A 52 -0.07 -2.16 -6.41
C VAL A 52 0.13 -2.37 -4.91
N PHE A 53 -0.74 -3.19 -4.32
CA PHE A 53 -0.59 -3.71 -2.96
C PHE A 53 0.68 -4.55 -2.85
N ARG A 54 1.59 -4.19 -1.94
CA ARG A 54 2.84 -4.91 -1.69
C ARG A 54 2.87 -5.64 -0.34
N GLY A 55 1.70 -5.91 0.23
CA GLY A 55 1.56 -6.55 1.51
C GLY A 55 1.36 -5.56 2.65
N PHE A 56 1.27 -6.12 3.85
CA PHE A 56 1.25 -5.36 5.09
C PHE A 56 2.65 -5.32 5.69
N GLN A 57 2.98 -4.22 6.36
CA GLN A 57 4.15 -4.17 7.23
C GLN A 57 3.99 -5.18 8.38
N GLU A 58 5.10 -5.78 8.79
CA GLU A 58 5.10 -6.80 9.84
C GLU A 58 4.55 -6.24 11.15
N HIS A 59 3.78 -7.08 11.86
CA HIS A 59 3.21 -6.79 13.18
C HIS A 59 2.29 -5.56 13.27
N CYS A 60 1.84 -4.99 12.15
CA CYS A 60 0.87 -3.91 12.13
C CYS A 60 -0.02 -3.97 10.88
N ASP A 61 -0.96 -3.03 10.78
CA ASP A 61 -1.94 -2.97 9.70
C ASP A 61 -1.55 -2.01 8.57
N LYS A 62 -0.31 -1.51 8.57
CA LYS A 62 0.15 -0.56 7.55
C LYS A 62 0.27 -1.25 6.19
N ILE A 63 -0.29 -0.64 5.16
CA ILE A 63 -0.26 -1.14 3.78
C ILE A 63 0.98 -0.61 3.07
N GLN A 64 1.74 -1.49 2.42
CA GLN A 64 2.96 -1.14 1.68
C GLN A 64 2.69 -0.88 0.20
N ILE A 65 3.30 0.18 -0.32
CA ILE A 65 3.25 0.56 -1.73
C ILE A 65 4.64 0.97 -2.18
N ASN A 66 5.14 0.37 -3.27
CA ASN A 66 6.42 0.77 -3.86
C ASN A 66 6.19 1.91 -4.85
N THR A 67 7.02 2.96 -4.80
CA THR A 67 6.90 4.11 -5.70
C THR A 67 8.24 4.73 -6.06
N ASP A 68 8.22 5.58 -7.08
CA ASP A 68 9.40 6.34 -7.47
C ASP A 68 9.44 7.66 -6.67
N ALA A 69 10.55 7.90 -5.96
CA ALA A 69 10.81 9.08 -5.14
C ALA A 69 10.65 10.40 -5.92
N ARG A 70 10.82 10.35 -7.25
CA ARG A 70 10.75 11.50 -8.16
C ARG A 70 9.33 11.80 -8.64
N SER A 71 8.35 10.97 -8.31
CA SER A 71 6.98 11.15 -8.77
C SER A 71 6.21 12.20 -7.97
N ASN A 72 5.31 12.93 -8.61
CA ASN A 72 4.53 14.02 -7.98
C ASN A 72 3.88 13.61 -6.65
N LYS A 73 3.32 12.39 -6.57
CA LYS A 73 2.66 11.88 -5.35
C LYS A 73 3.56 11.92 -4.12
N VAL A 74 4.88 11.80 -4.28
CA VAL A 74 5.82 11.87 -3.15
C VAL A 74 5.88 13.28 -2.58
N GLY A 75 5.92 14.30 -3.46
CA GLY A 75 5.79 15.69 -3.03
C GLY A 75 4.43 15.99 -2.40
N GLU A 76 3.34 15.52 -3.03
CA GLU A 76 1.97 15.65 -2.52
C GLU A 76 1.84 15.09 -1.09
N ILE A 77 2.35 13.88 -0.85
CA ILE A 77 2.29 13.21 0.47
C ILE A 77 3.19 13.88 1.50
N LYS A 78 4.38 14.36 1.10
CA LYS A 78 5.28 15.11 2.00
C LYS A 78 4.65 16.43 2.47
N GLU A 79 3.82 17.07 1.64
CA GLU A 79 3.06 18.27 2.00
C GLU A 79 1.81 17.93 2.83
N TRP A 80 1.03 16.95 2.36
CA TRP A 80 -0.21 16.50 2.98
C TRP A 80 -0.20 14.98 3.14
N PRO A 81 0.15 14.44 4.32
CA PRO A 81 0.32 13.00 4.52
C PRO A 81 -1.01 12.25 4.63
N LEU A 82 -2.09 12.79 4.08
CA LEU A 82 -3.42 12.21 4.08
C LEU A 82 -3.69 11.56 2.74
N GLY A 83 -4.21 10.34 2.76
CA GLY A 83 -4.71 9.70 1.55
C GLY A 83 -5.78 8.67 1.83
N GLU A 84 -6.45 8.27 0.75
CA GLU A 84 -7.49 7.25 0.76
C GLU A 84 -7.24 6.26 -0.36
N ILE A 85 -7.22 4.97 -0.01
CA ILE A 85 -7.27 3.88 -0.98
C ILE A 85 -8.73 3.62 -1.32
N CYS A 86 -9.05 3.48 -2.60
CA CYS A 86 -10.28 2.85 -3.08
C CYS A 86 -9.92 1.55 -3.77
N TRP A 87 -10.46 0.44 -3.30
CA TRP A 87 -10.12 -0.90 -3.76
C TRP A 87 -11.37 -1.70 -4.03
N TYR A 88 -11.62 -2.01 -5.30
CA TYR A 88 -12.77 -2.76 -5.75
C TYR A 88 -12.39 -4.18 -6.18
N PHE A 89 -13.18 -5.17 -5.75
CA PHE A 89 -13.02 -6.59 -6.06
C PHE A 89 -14.17 -7.04 -6.96
N THR A 90 -13.86 -7.32 -8.22
CA THR A 90 -14.86 -7.48 -9.29
C THR A 90 -15.70 -8.74 -9.16
N ASP A 91 -15.15 -9.84 -8.63
CA ASP A 91 -15.89 -11.11 -8.56
C ASP A 91 -16.72 -11.20 -7.29
N SER A 92 -16.22 -10.68 -6.17
CA SER A 92 -16.96 -10.65 -4.91
C SER A 92 -17.90 -9.45 -4.78
N TRP A 93 -17.73 -8.43 -5.62
CA TRP A 93 -18.50 -7.16 -5.62
C TRP A 93 -18.35 -6.40 -4.30
N GLU A 94 -17.11 -6.38 -3.82
CA GLU A 94 -16.73 -5.76 -2.57
C GLU A 94 -15.88 -4.52 -2.84
N GLN A 95 -16.08 -3.47 -2.06
CA GLN A 95 -15.27 -2.27 -2.08
C GLN A 95 -14.73 -1.99 -0.69
N PHE A 96 -13.44 -1.64 -0.61
CA PHE A 96 -12.79 -1.12 0.58
C PHE A 96 -12.32 0.31 0.29
N ARG A 97 -12.78 1.27 1.08
CA ARG A 97 -12.20 2.61 1.14
C ARG A 97 -11.41 2.74 2.43
N ILE A 98 -10.10 2.91 2.34
CA ILE A 98 -9.17 2.88 3.48
C ILE A 98 -8.49 4.24 3.56
N SER A 99 -8.90 5.09 4.50
CA SER A 99 -8.31 6.40 4.72
C SER A 99 -7.32 6.35 5.88
N GLY A 100 -6.21 7.06 5.77
CA GLY A 100 -5.21 7.11 6.82
C GLY A 100 -4.03 8.02 6.51
N ILE A 101 -2.98 7.88 7.32
CA ILE A 101 -1.75 8.65 7.21
C ILE A 101 -0.76 7.89 6.34
N ILE A 102 -0.14 8.55 5.37
CA ILE A 102 0.88 7.97 4.50
C ILE A 102 2.26 8.49 4.91
N ASP A 103 3.17 7.57 5.18
CA ASP A 103 4.58 7.85 5.44
C ASP A 103 5.42 7.55 4.20
N VAL A 104 6.40 8.41 3.95
CA VAL A 104 7.32 8.34 2.80
C VAL A 104 8.69 7.91 3.30
N ILE A 105 9.15 6.74 2.85
CA ILE A 105 10.44 6.18 3.24
C ILE A 105 11.35 6.15 2.00
N ASP A 106 12.13 7.20 1.83
CA ASP A 106 13.18 7.31 0.82
C ASP A 106 14.58 7.01 1.41
N GLY A 107 15.62 7.08 0.58
CA GLY A 107 17.00 6.80 1.00
C GLY A 107 17.60 7.81 1.99
N SER A 108 16.92 8.94 2.22
CA SER A 108 17.37 10.00 3.15
C SER A 108 16.75 9.90 4.54
N SER A 109 15.89 8.90 4.79
CA SER A 109 15.27 8.68 6.10
C SER A 109 16.34 8.55 7.21
N PRO A 110 16.27 9.35 8.29
CA PRO A 110 17.22 9.27 9.40
C PRO A 110 16.97 8.06 10.31
N ASP A 111 15.81 7.41 10.20
CA ASP A 111 15.42 6.25 10.99
C ASP A 111 15.97 4.95 10.37
N PRO A 112 16.90 4.24 11.05
CA PRO A 112 17.47 2.98 10.54
C PRO A 112 16.42 1.87 10.36
N ALA A 113 15.37 1.83 11.18
CA ALA A 113 14.33 0.82 11.08
C ALA A 113 13.50 1.01 9.80
N LYS A 114 13.22 2.27 9.43
CA LYS A 114 12.60 2.61 8.15
C LYS A 114 13.49 2.24 6.96
N LEU A 115 14.80 2.51 7.04
CA LEU A 115 15.75 2.12 5.98
C LEU A 115 15.79 0.59 5.79
N GLN A 116 15.76 -0.17 6.88
CA GLN A 116 15.67 -1.64 6.83
C GLN A 116 14.35 -2.11 6.19
N GLN A 117 13.22 -1.47 6.51
CA GLN A 117 11.92 -1.78 5.88
C GLN A 117 11.94 -1.49 4.37
N ARG A 118 12.52 -0.36 3.97
CA ARG A 118 12.72 0.00 2.56
C ARG A 118 13.56 -1.04 1.84
N GLU A 119 14.67 -1.47 2.42
CA GLU A 119 15.54 -2.50 1.87
C GLU A 119 14.82 -3.85 1.72
N LYS A 120 14.10 -4.28 2.76
CA LYS A 120 13.32 -5.51 2.72
C LYS A 120 12.27 -5.49 1.60
N ALA A 121 11.52 -4.39 1.47
CA ALA A 121 10.51 -4.23 0.42
C ALA A 121 11.11 -4.19 -1.01
N TRP A 122 12.33 -3.66 -1.14
CA TRP A 122 13.08 -3.69 -2.40
C TRP A 122 13.39 -5.13 -2.80
N PHE A 123 13.98 -5.93 -1.90
CA PHE A 123 14.36 -7.32 -2.20
C PHE A 123 13.15 -8.26 -2.32
N ALA A 124 12.01 -7.93 -1.72
CA ALA A 124 10.75 -8.63 -1.97
C ALA A 124 10.21 -8.45 -3.40
N SER A 125 10.69 -7.44 -4.14
CA SER A 125 10.30 -7.16 -5.52
C SER A 125 11.18 -7.90 -6.52
N SER A 126 10.57 -8.35 -7.63
CA SER A 126 11.33 -8.96 -8.73
C SER A 126 12.36 -8.01 -9.32
N VAL A 127 13.47 -8.54 -9.84
CA VAL A 127 14.52 -7.74 -10.51
C VAL A 127 13.92 -6.88 -11.62
N LYS A 128 12.95 -7.42 -12.39
CA LYS A 128 12.22 -6.69 -13.43
C LYS A 128 11.41 -5.50 -12.89
N SER A 129 10.83 -5.60 -11.70
CA SER A 129 10.12 -4.47 -11.08
C SER A 129 11.12 -3.44 -10.56
N ARG A 130 12.27 -3.89 -10.02
CA ARG A 130 13.32 -3.03 -9.48
C ARG A 130 14.06 -2.24 -10.57
N SER A 131 14.25 -2.81 -11.76
CA SER A 131 14.92 -2.12 -12.86
C SER A 131 14.15 -0.89 -13.37
N GLN A 132 12.84 -0.80 -13.12
CA GLN A 132 12.02 0.36 -13.50
C GLN A 132 12.49 1.66 -12.83
N TYR A 133 13.08 1.59 -11.64
CA TYR A 133 13.58 2.76 -10.91
C TYR A 133 14.91 3.31 -11.47
N LEU A 134 15.57 2.59 -12.38
CA LEU A 134 16.77 3.04 -13.07
C LEU A 134 16.47 3.89 -14.32
N GLY A 135 15.19 3.95 -14.72
CA GLY A 135 14.74 4.71 -15.86
C GLY A 135 14.79 6.24 -15.64
N PRO A 136 14.49 7.01 -16.70
CA PRO A 136 14.39 8.46 -16.61
C PRO A 136 13.34 8.91 -15.60
N CYS A 137 13.41 10.17 -15.18
CA CYS A 137 12.44 10.75 -14.24
C CYS A 137 11.01 10.63 -14.79
N PRO A 138 10.06 10.07 -14.01
CA PRO A 138 8.69 9.89 -14.46
C PRO A 138 8.01 11.23 -14.75
N GLY A 139 7.23 11.29 -15.83
CA GLY A 139 6.46 12.48 -16.21
C GLY A 139 7.22 13.51 -17.05
N LEU A 140 8.52 13.31 -17.32
CA LEU A 140 9.25 14.15 -18.27
C LEU A 140 8.94 13.76 -19.73
N PRO A 141 8.92 14.73 -20.67
CA PRO A 141 8.85 14.43 -22.08
C PRO A 141 10.03 13.57 -22.54
N VAL A 142 9.75 12.53 -23.30
CA VAL A 142 10.77 11.69 -23.93
C VAL A 142 11.11 12.31 -25.28
N ALA A 143 12.34 12.84 -25.44
CA ALA A 143 12.75 13.57 -26.62
C ALA A 143 13.00 12.69 -27.86
N ASN A 144 13.39 11.42 -27.66
CA ASN A 144 13.62 10.42 -28.71
C ASN A 144 13.06 9.06 -28.26
N ASP A 145 12.49 8.30 -29.18
CA ASP A 145 11.96 6.94 -28.97
C ASP A 145 13.09 5.89 -28.81
N ASP A 146 14.26 6.32 -28.32
CA ASP A 146 15.36 5.43 -27.95
C ASP A 146 14.87 4.61 -26.77
N HIS A 147 14.42 3.40 -27.11
CA HIS A 147 14.03 2.35 -26.19
C HIS A 147 14.92 2.40 -24.95
N VAL A 148 14.28 2.47 -23.77
CA VAL A 148 14.94 2.30 -22.48
C VAL A 148 15.87 1.10 -22.62
N LYS A 149 17.19 1.37 -22.69
CA LYS A 149 18.20 0.31 -22.78
C LYS A 149 17.91 -0.68 -21.66
N ASP A 150 18.01 -1.98 -21.92
CA ASP A 150 17.89 -2.99 -20.87
C ASP A 150 18.91 -2.69 -19.78
N VAL A 151 18.49 -1.98 -18.74
CA VAL A 151 19.37 -1.62 -17.64
C VAL A 151 19.48 -2.87 -16.78
N HIS A 152 20.64 -3.50 -16.86
CA HIS A 152 20.94 -4.68 -16.06
C HIS A 152 21.16 -4.28 -14.59
N LEU A 153 20.23 -4.66 -13.74
CA LEU A 153 20.36 -4.51 -12.29
C LEU A 153 20.92 -5.80 -11.70
N ASP A 154 22.02 -5.70 -10.94
CA ASP A 154 22.50 -6.82 -10.12
C ASP A 154 21.41 -7.23 -9.11
N PRO A 155 20.97 -8.51 -9.08
CA PRO A 155 19.95 -8.97 -8.15
C PRO A 155 20.26 -8.70 -6.66
N SER A 156 21.55 -8.62 -6.30
CA SER A 156 22.05 -8.35 -4.95
C SER A 156 22.18 -6.86 -4.62
N ALA A 157 22.07 -5.98 -5.61
CA ALA A 157 22.17 -4.54 -5.38
C ALA A 157 21.00 -4.03 -4.50
N GLY A 158 21.35 -3.22 -3.51
CA GLY A 158 20.41 -2.53 -2.63
C GLY A 158 19.54 -1.49 -3.35
N PRO A 159 18.64 -0.81 -2.62
CA PRO A 159 17.66 0.06 -3.24
C PRO A 159 18.26 1.40 -3.67
N VAL A 160 18.10 1.73 -4.96
CA VAL A 160 18.55 2.99 -5.59
C VAL A 160 17.79 4.20 -5.07
N ASP A 161 18.35 5.41 -5.19
CA ASP A 161 17.74 6.64 -4.66
C ASP A 161 16.31 6.91 -5.16
N ALA A 162 16.04 6.57 -6.42
CA ALA A 162 14.70 6.70 -7.01
C ALA A 162 13.67 5.75 -6.37
N TYR A 163 14.08 4.71 -5.66
CA TYR A 163 13.16 3.81 -4.97
C TYR A 163 12.69 4.41 -3.64
N CYS A 164 11.37 4.44 -3.47
CA CYS A 164 10.71 4.88 -2.25
C CYS A 164 9.67 3.83 -1.82
N LEU A 165 9.62 3.54 -0.52
CA LEU A 165 8.55 2.77 0.08
C LEU A 165 7.53 3.76 0.68
N LEU A 166 6.25 3.58 0.39
CA LEU A 166 5.17 4.25 1.10
C LEU A 166 4.52 3.24 2.06
N THR A 167 4.14 3.72 3.24
CA THR A 167 3.29 2.97 4.17
C THR A 167 2.05 3.78 4.49
N LEU A 168 0.86 3.23 4.24
CA LEU A 168 -0.40 3.83 4.67
C LEU A 168 -0.82 3.19 5.99
N ASP A 169 -0.94 3.99 7.04
CA ASP A 169 -1.45 3.63 8.36
C ASP A 169 -2.97 3.89 8.44
N PRO A 170 -3.82 2.86 8.37
CA PRO A 170 -5.27 3.04 8.30
C PRO A 170 -5.84 3.64 9.58
N GLU A 171 -6.72 4.63 9.44
CA GLU A 171 -7.50 5.19 10.55
C GLU A 171 -8.98 4.81 10.45
N LYS A 172 -9.48 4.65 9.23
CA LYS A 172 -10.88 4.31 8.94
C LYS A 172 -10.97 3.44 7.69
N VAL A 173 -11.83 2.42 7.74
CA VAL A 173 -12.13 1.53 6.63
C VAL A 173 -13.64 1.48 6.41
N ASP A 174 -14.08 1.87 5.23
CA ASP A 174 -15.47 1.81 4.77
C ASP A 174 -15.59 0.66 3.78
N TYR A 175 -16.20 -0.44 4.23
CA TYR A 175 -16.41 -1.65 3.46
C TYR A 175 -17.85 -1.71 2.95
N VAL A 176 -18.02 -1.97 1.66
CA VAL A 176 -19.32 -2.22 1.02
C VAL A 176 -19.30 -3.56 0.31
N ASN A 177 -20.35 -4.35 0.50
CA ASN A 177 -20.65 -5.54 -0.29
C ASN A 177 -21.94 -5.33 -1.08
N LEU A 178 -21.83 -5.23 -2.40
CA LEU A 178 -22.98 -4.92 -3.26
C LEU A 178 -23.90 -6.12 -3.48
N LYS A 179 -23.43 -7.36 -3.28
CA LYS A 179 -24.28 -8.56 -3.40
C LYS A 179 -25.21 -8.72 -2.20
N SER A 180 -24.69 -8.50 -0.99
CA SER A 180 -25.47 -8.60 0.25
C SER A 180 -26.09 -7.27 0.68
N ASN A 181 -25.79 -6.18 -0.02
CA ASN A 181 -26.18 -4.81 0.33
C ASN A 181 -25.79 -4.46 1.78
N GLN A 182 -24.57 -4.86 2.17
CA GLN A 182 -24.02 -4.62 3.51
C GLN A 182 -22.94 -3.55 3.44
N ARG A 183 -22.97 -2.61 4.39
CA ARG A 183 -21.90 -1.65 4.61
C ARG A 183 -21.43 -1.69 6.05
N LEU A 184 -20.12 -1.76 6.25
CA LEU A 184 -19.47 -1.77 7.56
C LEU A 184 -18.47 -0.62 7.61
N MET A 185 -18.54 0.16 8.68
CA MET A 185 -17.58 1.20 8.99
C MET A 185 -16.66 0.73 10.11
N PHE A 186 -15.37 0.66 9.85
CA PHE A 186 -14.34 0.39 10.85
C PHE A 186 -13.61 1.67 11.18
N THR A 187 -13.48 2.00 12.47
CA THR A 187 -12.71 3.15 12.93
C THR A 187 -11.75 2.71 14.02
N ARG A 188 -10.49 3.13 13.90
CA ARG A 188 -9.45 2.85 14.91
C ARG A 188 -9.73 3.70 16.16
N THR A 189 -9.90 3.06 17.31
CA THR A 189 -9.96 3.78 18.59
C THR A 189 -8.55 4.08 19.06
N LYS A 190 -8.34 5.30 19.58
CA LYS A 190 -7.13 5.67 20.31
C LYS A 190 -7.42 5.54 21.81
N GLU A 191 -7.58 4.32 22.30
CA GLU A 191 -7.47 4.06 23.74
C GLU A 191 -6.03 3.61 24.06
N GLY A 192 -5.56 3.90 25.27
CA GLY A 192 -4.14 3.96 25.66
C GLY A 192 -3.27 2.73 25.35
N ASP A 193 -1.96 2.96 25.44
CA ASP A 193 -0.79 2.16 25.05
C ASP A 193 -1.00 0.71 24.50
N GLU A 194 -0.52 0.56 23.26
CA GLU A 194 -0.01 -0.65 22.60
C GLU A 194 -0.99 -1.64 21.93
N SER A 195 -2.31 -1.46 22.01
CA SER A 195 -3.27 -2.18 21.15
C SER A 195 -4.22 -1.21 20.45
N SER A 196 -4.07 -1.01 19.15
CA SER A 196 -5.07 -0.29 18.38
C SER A 196 -6.30 -1.18 18.18
N ASP A 197 -7.30 -0.97 19.02
CA ASP A 197 -8.59 -1.63 18.86
C ASP A 197 -9.38 -0.98 17.71
N TRP A 198 -10.15 -1.81 17.00
CA TRP A 198 -10.97 -1.39 15.87
C TRP A 198 -12.43 -1.57 16.22
N MET A 199 -13.21 -0.48 16.20
CA MET A 199 -14.66 -0.57 16.30
C MET A 199 -15.28 -0.77 14.93
N ALA A 200 -16.25 -1.68 14.85
CA ALA A 200 -17.01 -1.97 13.65
C ALA A 200 -18.48 -1.60 13.85
N GLU A 201 -19.01 -0.79 12.95
CA GLU A 201 -20.42 -0.38 12.94
C GLU A 201 -21.06 -0.77 11.61
N LYS A 202 -22.24 -1.38 11.65
CA LYS A 202 -23.05 -1.57 10.45
C LYS A 202 -23.79 -0.28 10.15
N VAL A 203 -23.53 0.28 8.97
CA VAL A 203 -24.14 1.54 8.53
C VAL A 203 -25.06 1.28 7.33
N SER A 204 -25.95 2.23 7.03
CA SER A 204 -26.76 2.17 5.82
C SER A 204 -25.86 2.18 4.57
N PRO A 205 -26.16 1.36 3.55
CA PRO A 205 -25.42 1.32 2.28
C PRO A 205 -25.21 2.70 1.65
#